data_AF-A0A7V9W351-F1
#
_entry.id   AF-A0A7V9W351-F1
#
_cell.length_a   1.000
_cell.length_b   1.000
_cell.length_c   1.000
_cell.angle_alpha   90.00
_cell.angle_beta   90.00
_cell.angle_gamma   90.00
#
_symmetry.space_group_name_H-M   'P 1'
#
loop_
_entity.id
_entity.type
_entity.pdbx_description
1 polymer ?
#
loop_
_entity_poly.entity_id
_entity_poly.type
_entity_poly.pdbx_seq_one_letter_code
_entity_poly.pdbx_strand_id
1 'polypeptide(L)'
;MVVLTWKAGSKFLDEKGPAIAVFLFLTFMSWILFWPGGVNNNMVVGKESEGLKYKKIKASYSESAADLMRYNEEIFSHSLSILDTKKYYCLMAYYFSSDHAGSAPPTAVLRYESLCDIFSEAAAMVDSYAERLNGWGGFYPELHGFTLQARGKEREIGPFLTFEECLRVTGRLRGQGEEVSNCMPYGHSAGQPAFGGLLASQG
;
A
#
# COMPACT_ATOMS: atom_id res chain seq x y z
N MET A 1 63.21 -15.98 16.93
CA MET A 1 63.03 -16.17 15.47
C MET A 1 61.81 -15.43 14.88
N VAL A 2 60.98 -14.73 15.68
CA VAL A 2 59.76 -14.05 15.20
C VAL A 2 59.97 -12.55 14.89
N VAL A 3 61.03 -11.94 15.43
CA VAL A 3 61.27 -10.48 15.29
C VAL A 3 61.92 -10.11 13.95
N LEU A 4 62.59 -11.07 13.28
CA LEU A 4 63.26 -10.82 11.99
C LEU A 4 62.32 -10.94 10.78
N THR A 5 61.18 -11.62 10.89
CA THR A 5 60.20 -11.71 9.79
C THR A 5 59.34 -10.46 9.67
N TRP A 6 59.17 -9.68 10.74
CA TRP A 6 58.39 -8.43 10.71
C TRP A 6 59.11 -7.32 9.93
N LYS A 7 60.43 -7.21 10.05
CA LYS A 7 61.22 -6.12 9.44
C LYS A 7 61.45 -6.30 7.93
N ALA A 8 61.33 -7.53 7.43
CA ALA A 8 61.37 -7.82 6.00
C ALA A 8 60.01 -7.63 5.32
N GLY A 9 58.91 -7.92 6.01
CA GLY A 9 57.55 -7.71 5.48
C GLY A 9 57.17 -6.24 5.29
N SER A 10 57.61 -5.35 6.19
CA SER A 10 57.29 -3.92 6.11
C SER A 10 57.98 -3.20 4.96
N LYS A 11 59.21 -3.59 4.60
CA LYS A 11 59.91 -3.03 3.43
C LYS A 11 59.29 -3.47 2.09
N PHE A 12 58.69 -4.65 2.05
CA PHE A 12 58.02 -5.15 0.84
C PHE A 12 56.67 -4.46 0.59
N LEU A 13 55.97 -4.06 1.66
CA LEU A 13 54.72 -3.30 1.60
C LEU A 13 54.94 -1.83 1.23
N ASP A 14 56.08 -1.23 1.56
CA ASP A 14 56.36 0.17 1.20
C ASP A 14 56.66 0.33 -0.31
N GLU A 15 57.42 -0.61 -0.89
CA GLU A 15 57.89 -0.50 -2.27
C GLU A 15 56.92 -1.10 -3.30
N LYS A 16 56.13 -2.13 -2.91
CA LYS A 16 55.14 -2.79 -3.79
C LYS A 16 53.71 -2.76 -3.29
N GLY A 17 53.44 -2.19 -2.11
CA GLY A 17 52.09 -2.05 -1.56
C GLY A 17 51.12 -1.29 -2.46
N PRO A 18 51.53 -0.17 -3.10
CA PRO A 18 50.65 0.53 -4.05
C PRO A 18 50.26 -0.36 -5.23
N ALA A 19 51.20 -1.14 -5.77
CA ALA A 19 50.93 -2.04 -6.89
C ALA A 19 50.00 -3.19 -6.50
N ILE A 20 50.17 -3.75 -5.30
CA ILE A 20 49.29 -4.81 -4.76
C ILE A 20 47.90 -4.26 -4.47
N ALA A 21 47.79 -3.06 -3.91
CA ALA A 21 46.52 -2.39 -3.65
C ALA A 21 45.76 -2.07 -4.94
N VAL A 22 46.46 -1.59 -5.97
CA VAL A 22 45.87 -1.34 -7.29
C VAL A 22 45.41 -2.66 -7.93
N PHE A 23 46.20 -3.73 -7.83
CA PHE A 23 45.80 -5.03 -8.37
C PHE A 23 44.57 -5.61 -7.67
N LEU A 24 44.50 -5.52 -6.33
CA LEU A 24 43.33 -5.93 -5.54
C LEU A 24 42.10 -5.07 -5.83
N PHE A 25 42.28 -3.77 -6.04
CA PHE A 25 41.18 -2.88 -6.39
C PHE A 25 40.66 -3.17 -7.80
N LEU A 26 41.54 -3.44 -8.75
CA LEU A 26 41.16 -3.79 -10.12
C LEU A 26 40.49 -5.16 -10.20
N THR A 27 40.93 -6.15 -9.41
CA THR A 27 40.24 -7.45 -9.35
C THR A 27 38.88 -7.34 -8.66
N PHE A 28 38.76 -6.53 -7.61
CA PHE A 28 37.48 -6.24 -6.96
C PHE A 28 36.52 -5.48 -7.90
N MET A 29 37.01 -4.48 -8.63
CA MET A 29 36.21 -3.75 -9.61
C MET A 29 35.86 -4.62 -10.82
N SER A 30 36.76 -5.49 -11.26
CA SER A 30 36.47 -6.49 -12.28
C SER A 30 35.44 -7.52 -11.78
N TRP A 31 35.46 -7.90 -10.50
CA TRP A 31 34.44 -8.75 -9.89
C TRP A 31 33.07 -8.08 -9.82
N ILE A 32 33.01 -6.78 -9.52
CA ILE A 32 31.77 -5.99 -9.56
C ILE A 32 31.26 -5.85 -10.99
N LEU A 33 32.15 -5.55 -11.95
CA LEU A 33 31.78 -5.30 -13.35
C LEU A 33 31.48 -6.57 -14.13
N PHE A 34 32.07 -7.70 -13.75
CA PHE A 34 31.92 -9.00 -14.42
C PHE A 34 31.11 -10.00 -13.60
N TRP A 35 30.32 -9.53 -12.62
CA TRP A 35 29.39 -10.38 -11.88
C TRP A 35 28.42 -11.03 -12.88
N PRO A 36 28.50 -12.36 -13.12
CA PRO A 36 27.65 -13.04 -14.08
C PRO A 36 26.35 -13.38 -13.36
N GLY A 37 25.43 -12.43 -13.39
CA GLY A 37 24.20 -12.49 -12.61
C GLY A 37 23.84 -11.08 -12.21
N GLY A 38 23.47 -10.28 -13.21
CA GLY A 38 22.85 -9.00 -12.97
C GLY A 38 21.80 -9.19 -11.89
N VAL A 39 21.95 -8.45 -10.80
CA VAL A 39 20.87 -8.22 -9.84
C VAL A 39 19.83 -7.42 -10.60
N ASN A 40 19.11 -8.14 -11.44
CA ASN A 40 17.90 -7.69 -12.06
C ASN A 40 16.95 -7.55 -10.89
N ASN A 41 16.74 -6.31 -10.44
CA ASN A 41 15.68 -5.96 -9.50
C ASN A 41 14.28 -6.15 -10.09
N ASN A 42 14.14 -6.99 -11.12
CA ASN A 42 13.05 -7.94 -11.16
C ASN A 42 13.22 -8.86 -9.95
N MET A 43 12.85 -8.33 -8.79
CA MET A 43 12.11 -9.08 -7.80
C MET A 43 11.24 -10.01 -8.61
N VAL A 44 11.64 -11.27 -8.67
CA VAL A 44 10.75 -12.35 -9.04
C VAL A 44 9.69 -12.22 -7.96
N VAL A 45 8.66 -11.43 -8.28
CA VAL A 45 7.29 -11.55 -7.80
C VAL A 45 6.83 -12.92 -8.29
N GLY A 46 7.58 -13.96 -7.90
CA GLY A 46 7.20 -15.34 -7.99
C GLY A 46 6.15 -15.43 -6.94
N LYS A 47 4.89 -15.35 -7.39
CA LYS A 47 3.69 -15.84 -6.70
C LYS A 47 4.00 -16.16 -5.24
N GLU A 48 3.89 -15.16 -4.36
CA GLU A 48 3.77 -15.44 -2.93
C GLU A 48 2.72 -16.55 -2.86
N SER A 49 3.11 -17.74 -2.37
CA SER A 49 2.18 -18.88 -2.39
C SER A 49 0.87 -18.41 -1.78
N GLU A 50 -0.28 -18.72 -2.39
CA GLU A 50 -1.59 -18.20 -1.96
C GLU A 50 -1.81 -18.38 -0.45
N GLY A 51 -1.29 -19.47 0.11
CA GLY A 51 -1.29 -19.72 1.56
C GLY A 51 -0.47 -18.74 2.41
N LEU A 52 0.65 -18.21 1.92
CA LEU A 52 1.43 -17.16 2.58
C LEU A 52 0.70 -15.80 2.52
N LYS A 53 0.13 -15.45 1.35
CA LYS A 53 -0.63 -14.20 1.18
C LYS A 53 -1.85 -14.19 2.10
N TYR A 54 -2.63 -15.27 2.12
CA TYR A 54 -3.76 -15.44 3.04
C TYR A 54 -3.33 -15.34 4.51
N LYS A 55 -2.26 -16.03 4.92
CA LYS A 55 -1.77 -15.97 6.31
C LYS A 55 -1.36 -14.55 6.73
N LYS A 56 -0.66 -13.83 5.85
CA LYS A 56 -0.25 -12.45 6.08
C LYS A 56 -1.46 -11.52 6.25
N ILE A 57 -2.48 -11.71 5.41
CA ILE A 57 -3.73 -10.95 5.47
C ILE A 57 -4.52 -11.27 6.73
N LYS A 58 -4.70 -12.55 7.07
CA LYS A 58 -5.32 -12.97 8.34
C LYS A 58 -4.60 -12.43 9.57
N ALA A 59 -3.29 -12.24 9.50
CA ALA A 59 -2.52 -11.65 10.60
C ALA A 59 -2.62 -10.11 10.66
N SER A 60 -2.94 -9.45 9.54
CA SER A 60 -2.95 -7.99 9.43
C SER A 60 -4.36 -7.37 9.47
N TYR A 61 -5.36 -8.16 9.08
CA TYR A 61 -6.77 -7.79 8.91
C TYR A 61 -7.67 -8.85 9.56
N SER A 62 -8.98 -8.62 9.58
CA SER A 62 -9.94 -9.56 10.17
C SER A 62 -9.97 -10.90 9.42
N GLU A 63 -10.50 -11.94 10.07
CA GLU A 63 -10.73 -13.24 9.43
C GLU A 63 -11.71 -13.13 8.25
N SER A 64 -12.78 -12.35 8.40
CA SER A 64 -13.79 -12.16 7.36
C SER A 64 -13.25 -11.38 6.14
N ALA A 65 -12.38 -10.39 6.35
CA ALA A 65 -11.65 -9.75 5.25
C ALA A 65 -10.65 -10.71 4.57
N ALA A 66 -10.04 -11.64 5.32
CA ALA A 66 -9.21 -12.68 4.73
C ALA A 66 -10.04 -13.69 3.92
N ASP A 67 -11.25 -14.01 4.35
CA ASP A 67 -12.18 -14.85 3.60
C ASP A 67 -12.69 -14.18 2.32
N LEU A 68 -12.83 -12.85 2.31
CA LEU A 68 -13.12 -12.10 1.08
C LEU A 68 -12.05 -12.36 0.02
N MET A 69 -10.76 -12.41 0.39
CA MET A 69 -9.69 -12.74 -0.55
C MET A 69 -9.87 -14.12 -1.19
N ARG A 70 -10.38 -15.11 -0.43
CA ARG A 70 -10.67 -16.45 -0.93
C ARG A 70 -11.86 -16.47 -1.88
N TYR A 71 -12.87 -15.65 -1.59
CA TYR A 71 -14.09 -15.57 -2.38
C TYR A 71 -13.87 -14.79 -3.69
N ASN A 72 -13.26 -13.61 -3.60
CA ASN A 72 -12.98 -12.73 -4.71
C ASN A 72 -11.72 -11.89 -4.43
N GLU A 73 -10.59 -12.32 -5.01
CA GLU A 73 -9.30 -11.65 -4.85
C GLU A 73 -9.29 -10.22 -5.40
N GLU A 74 -10.04 -9.95 -6.46
CA GLU A 74 -10.12 -8.64 -7.11
C GLU A 74 -10.83 -7.63 -6.21
N ILE A 75 -12.01 -7.97 -5.69
CA ILE A 75 -12.74 -7.13 -4.73
C ILE A 75 -11.89 -6.88 -3.48
N PHE A 76 -11.22 -7.92 -2.97
CA PHE A 76 -10.31 -7.76 -1.83
C PHE A 76 -9.16 -6.78 -2.15
N SER A 77 -8.47 -6.98 -3.28
CA SER A 77 -7.35 -6.13 -3.72
C SER A 77 -7.76 -4.66 -3.79
N HIS A 78 -8.93 -4.39 -4.34
CA HIS A 78 -9.46 -3.03 -4.43
C HIS A 78 -9.82 -2.47 -3.03
N SER A 79 -10.44 -3.29 -2.17
CA SER A 79 -10.84 -2.91 -0.80
C SER A 79 -9.67 -2.60 0.14
N LEU A 80 -8.43 -2.98 -0.23
CA LEU A 80 -7.23 -2.64 0.53
C LEU A 80 -7.07 -1.13 0.71
N SER A 81 -7.54 -0.32 -0.25
CA SER A 81 -7.52 1.14 -0.13
C SER A 81 -8.22 1.64 1.14
N ILE A 82 -9.34 1.02 1.53
CA ILE A 82 -10.10 1.32 2.74
C ILE A 82 -9.30 0.87 3.98
N LEU A 83 -8.80 -0.37 3.96
CA LEU A 83 -8.11 -0.98 5.09
C LEU A 83 -6.77 -0.30 5.41
N ASP A 84 -5.99 0.04 4.39
CA ASP A 84 -4.72 0.77 4.53
C ASP A 84 -4.96 2.20 5.03
N THR A 85 -6.05 2.84 4.56
CA THR A 85 -6.40 4.20 4.99
C THR A 85 -6.87 4.22 6.44
N LYS A 86 -7.68 3.23 6.87
CA LYS A 86 -7.99 2.99 8.29
C LYS A 86 -6.71 2.85 9.11
N LYS A 87 -5.83 1.92 8.72
CA LYS A 87 -4.59 1.63 9.44
C LYS A 87 -3.77 2.89 9.66
N TYR A 88 -3.64 3.72 8.63
CA TYR A 88 -2.93 4.99 8.76
C TYR A 88 -3.60 5.93 9.76
N TYR A 89 -4.90 6.23 9.60
CA TYR A 89 -5.55 7.24 10.44
C TYR A 89 -5.63 6.80 11.90
N CYS A 90 -5.87 5.52 12.15
CA CYS A 90 -5.86 4.96 13.50
C CYS A 90 -4.45 4.95 14.11
N LEU A 91 -3.40 4.68 13.32
CA LEU A 91 -2.02 4.80 13.80
C LEU A 91 -1.68 6.25 14.15
N MET A 92 -2.13 7.22 13.35
CA MET A 92 -1.93 8.64 13.65
C MET A 92 -2.71 9.06 14.91
N ALA A 93 -3.96 8.64 15.05
CA ALA A 93 -4.75 8.89 16.25
C ALA A 93 -4.01 8.38 17.50
N TYR A 94 -3.54 7.13 17.46
CA TYR A 94 -2.76 6.52 18.55
C TYR A 94 -1.44 7.26 18.82
N TYR A 95 -0.71 7.63 17.77
CA TYR A 95 0.55 8.35 17.89
C TYR A 95 0.36 9.72 18.57
N PHE A 96 -0.74 10.42 18.24
CA PHE A 96 -1.05 11.72 18.83
C PHE A 96 -1.71 11.60 20.21
N SER A 97 -2.36 10.48 20.53
CA SER A 97 -2.98 10.24 21.83
C SER A 97 -1.99 9.71 22.89
N SER A 98 -0.88 9.11 22.46
CA SER A 98 0.15 8.57 23.36
C SER A 98 1.16 9.66 23.75
N ASP A 99 1.80 9.51 24.93
CA ASP A 99 2.79 10.44 25.51
C ASP A 99 4.02 10.74 24.61
N HIS A 100 4.07 10.16 23.40
CA HIS A 100 5.05 10.48 22.36
C HIS A 100 4.73 11.81 21.64
N ALA A 101 3.54 12.37 21.86
CA ALA A 101 3.09 13.63 21.32
C ALA A 101 3.53 14.82 22.20
N GLY A 102 4.83 15.08 22.29
CA GLY A 102 5.37 16.20 23.07
C GLY A 102 4.89 17.62 22.65
N SER A 103 3.97 17.77 21.69
CA SER A 103 3.45 19.09 21.26
C SER A 103 2.24 19.06 20.31
N ALA A 104 1.57 17.92 20.08
CA ALA A 104 0.48 17.91 19.11
C ALA A 104 -0.73 18.71 19.65
N PRO A 105 -1.30 19.63 18.88
CA PRO A 105 -2.46 20.38 19.33
C PRO A 105 -3.65 19.42 19.54
N PRO A 106 -4.48 19.60 20.58
CA PRO A 106 -5.63 18.73 20.87
C PRO A 106 -6.58 18.55 19.67
N THR A 107 -6.64 19.55 18.79
CA THR A 107 -7.42 19.54 17.55
C THR A 107 -6.92 18.51 16.53
N ALA A 108 -5.63 18.18 16.52
CA ALA A 108 -5.08 17.15 15.64
C ALA A 108 -5.49 15.75 16.11
N VAL A 109 -5.47 15.49 17.42
CA VAL A 109 -5.90 14.21 18.01
C VAL A 109 -7.35 13.91 17.61
N LEU A 110 -8.25 14.84 17.90
CA LEU A 110 -9.69 14.69 17.61
C LEU A 110 -9.97 14.49 16.12
N ARG A 111 -9.23 15.18 15.25
CA ARG A 111 -9.35 14.99 13.79
C ARG A 111 -8.97 13.55 13.40
N TYR A 112 -7.82 13.07 13.85
CA TYR A 112 -7.35 11.73 13.48
C TYR A 112 -8.20 10.62 14.10
N GLU A 113 -8.73 10.81 15.31
CA GLU A 113 -9.72 9.92 15.92
C GLU A 113 -10.98 9.86 15.07
N SER A 114 -11.55 11.01 14.69
CA SER A 114 -12.76 11.02 13.86
C SER A 114 -12.52 10.37 12.48
N LEU A 115 -11.35 10.56 11.87
CA LEU A 115 -11.01 9.91 10.60
C LEU A 115 -10.79 8.41 10.78
N CYS A 116 -10.14 7.99 11.86
CA CYS A 116 -10.01 6.58 12.22
C CYS A 116 -11.38 5.92 12.38
N ASP A 117 -12.34 6.60 13.02
CA ASP A 117 -13.70 6.08 13.21
C ASP A 117 -14.45 5.90 11.89
N ILE A 118 -14.37 6.89 10.99
CA ILE A 118 -15.01 6.81 9.67
C ILE A 118 -14.45 5.62 8.87
N PHE A 119 -13.13 5.48 8.82
CA PHE A 119 -12.50 4.37 8.11
C PHE A 119 -12.60 3.03 8.83
N SER A 120 -12.84 3.03 10.14
CA SER A 120 -13.17 1.82 10.90
C SER A 120 -14.57 1.30 10.58
N GLU A 121 -15.56 2.19 10.43
CA GLU A 121 -16.89 1.81 9.92
C GLU A 121 -16.78 1.27 8.49
N ALA A 122 -16.05 1.95 7.60
CA ALA A 122 -15.85 1.49 6.23
C ALA A 122 -15.14 0.13 6.17
N ALA A 123 -14.14 -0.12 7.02
CA ALA A 123 -13.50 -1.44 7.12
C ALA A 123 -14.44 -2.53 7.65
N ALA A 124 -15.33 -2.20 8.59
CA ALA A 124 -16.34 -3.15 9.05
C ALA A 124 -17.31 -3.53 7.92
N MET A 125 -17.57 -2.65 6.96
CA MET A 125 -18.29 -3.02 5.74
C MET A 125 -17.50 -4.06 4.95
N VAL A 126 -16.19 -3.85 4.72
CA VAL A 126 -15.31 -4.82 4.04
C VAL A 126 -15.31 -6.18 4.73
N ASP A 127 -15.28 -6.20 6.07
CA ASP A 127 -15.36 -7.42 6.86
C ASP A 127 -16.66 -8.22 6.57
N SER A 128 -17.75 -7.55 6.21
CA SER A 128 -19.02 -8.20 5.86
C SER A 128 -19.16 -8.63 4.39
N TYR A 129 -18.23 -8.25 3.51
CA TYR A 129 -18.40 -8.45 2.07
C TYR A 129 -18.45 -9.93 1.69
N ALA A 130 -17.60 -10.79 2.28
CA ALA A 130 -17.60 -12.22 1.95
C ALA A 130 -18.98 -12.85 2.20
N GLU A 131 -19.64 -12.51 3.31
CA GLU A 131 -20.98 -12.99 3.65
C GLU A 131 -22.03 -12.43 2.69
N ARG A 132 -21.99 -11.12 2.42
CA ARG A 132 -22.97 -10.43 1.59
C ARG A 132 -22.89 -10.84 0.11
N LEU A 133 -21.69 -11.08 -0.40
CA LEU A 133 -21.48 -11.57 -1.76
C LEU A 133 -21.95 -13.01 -1.92
N ASN A 134 -21.78 -13.86 -0.90
CA ASN A 134 -22.32 -15.22 -0.92
C ASN A 134 -23.86 -15.22 -1.04
N GLY A 135 -24.53 -14.22 -0.47
CA GLY A 135 -25.98 -14.02 -0.58
C GLY A 135 -26.50 -13.63 -1.97
N TRP A 136 -25.63 -13.30 -2.92
CA TRP A 136 -26.02 -12.72 -4.22
C TRP A 136 -26.07 -13.69 -5.41
N GLY A 137 -25.96 -15.00 -5.18
CA GLY A 137 -26.30 -16.01 -6.20
C GLY A 137 -25.51 -15.89 -7.52
N GLY A 138 -24.32 -15.28 -7.50
CA GLY A 138 -23.45 -15.10 -8.66
C GLY A 138 -23.64 -13.79 -9.43
N PHE A 139 -24.59 -12.92 -9.04
CA PHE A 139 -24.68 -11.57 -9.59
C PHE A 139 -23.95 -10.58 -8.69
N TYR A 140 -22.82 -10.04 -9.16
CA TYR A 140 -22.10 -8.99 -8.45
C TYR A 140 -22.81 -7.65 -8.63
N PRO A 141 -22.88 -6.81 -7.60
CA PRO A 141 -23.50 -5.51 -7.71
C PRO A 141 -22.59 -4.61 -8.56
N GLU A 142 -23.12 -3.48 -8.97
CA GLU A 142 -22.25 -2.38 -9.35
C GLU A 142 -21.48 -1.90 -8.10
N LEU A 143 -20.16 -1.93 -8.20
CA LEU A 143 -19.27 -1.47 -7.13
C LEU A 143 -19.13 0.04 -7.22
N HIS A 144 -19.00 0.72 -6.07
CA HIS A 144 -18.86 2.17 -6.01
C HIS A 144 -17.58 2.60 -5.31
N GLY A 145 -17.03 3.75 -5.69
CA GLY A 145 -15.85 4.34 -5.08
C GLY A 145 -15.84 5.85 -5.18
N PHE A 146 -14.88 6.47 -4.52
CA PHE A 146 -14.62 7.90 -4.60
C PHE A 146 -13.12 8.16 -4.52
N THR A 147 -12.71 9.37 -4.88
CA THR A 147 -11.32 9.83 -4.73
C THR A 147 -11.23 10.71 -3.48
N LEU A 148 -10.30 10.38 -2.59
CA LEU A 148 -9.92 11.19 -1.44
C LEU A 148 -8.64 11.97 -1.78
N GLN A 149 -8.70 13.29 -1.63
CA GLN A 149 -7.52 14.14 -1.72
C GLN A 149 -6.95 14.34 -0.32
N ALA A 150 -5.91 13.56 0.00
CA ALA A 150 -5.24 13.61 1.29
C ALA A 150 -3.72 13.66 1.10
N ARG A 151 -3.05 14.52 1.88
CA ARG A 151 -1.57 14.62 1.90
C ARG A 151 -0.98 14.96 0.52
N GLY A 152 -1.65 15.82 -0.24
CA GLY A 152 -1.22 16.23 -1.58
C GLY A 152 -1.25 15.10 -2.61
N LYS A 153 -1.98 14.01 -2.34
CA LYS A 153 -2.18 12.90 -3.28
C LYS A 153 -3.66 12.56 -3.37
N GLU A 154 -4.10 12.29 -4.58
CA GLU A 154 -5.39 11.66 -4.83
C GLU A 154 -5.27 10.15 -4.61
N ARG A 155 -6.25 9.56 -3.93
CA ARG A 155 -6.35 8.12 -3.72
C ARG A 155 -7.78 7.67 -4.00
N GLU A 156 -7.93 6.65 -4.83
CA GLU A 156 -9.20 5.96 -4.99
C GLU A 156 -9.49 5.14 -3.72
N ILE A 157 -10.70 5.29 -3.18
CA ILE A 157 -11.20 4.63 -1.98
C ILE A 157 -12.45 3.84 -2.37
N GLY A 158 -12.44 2.55 -2.07
CA GLY A 158 -13.50 1.61 -2.41
C GLY A 158 -12.96 0.18 -2.56
N PRO A 159 -13.75 -0.76 -3.08
CA PRO A 159 -15.12 -0.59 -3.52
C PRO A 159 -16.11 -0.71 -2.36
N PHE A 160 -17.23 0.00 -2.49
CA PHE A 160 -18.45 -0.17 -1.72
C PHE A 160 -19.43 -1.03 -2.52
N LEU A 161 -20.16 -1.91 -1.85
CA LEU A 161 -21.11 -2.81 -2.51
C LEU A 161 -22.42 -2.11 -2.91
N THR A 162 -22.66 -0.91 -2.37
CA THR A 162 -23.83 -0.08 -2.67
C THR A 162 -23.46 1.39 -2.77
N PHE A 163 -24.25 2.16 -3.52
CA PHE A 163 -24.07 3.60 -3.65
C PHE A 163 -24.29 4.32 -2.30
N GLU A 164 -25.25 3.84 -1.50
CA GLU A 164 -25.59 4.39 -0.19
C GLU A 164 -24.45 4.26 0.82
N GLU A 165 -23.71 3.14 0.80
CA GLU A 165 -22.52 2.95 1.63
C GLU A 165 -21.43 3.96 1.28
N CYS A 166 -21.19 4.15 -0.02
CA CYS A 166 -20.24 5.16 -0.49
C CYS A 166 -20.69 6.58 -0.06
N LEU A 167 -21.97 6.92 -0.24
CA LEU A 167 -22.51 8.22 0.15
C LEU A 167 -22.40 8.48 1.66
N ARG A 168 -22.63 7.44 2.47
CA ARG A 168 -22.48 7.54 3.93
C ARG A 168 -21.05 7.93 4.30
N VAL A 169 -20.06 7.24 3.75
CA VAL A 169 -18.65 7.48 4.06
C VAL A 169 -18.21 8.85 3.54
N THR A 170 -18.50 9.18 2.28
CA THR A 170 -18.15 10.48 1.69
C THR A 170 -18.83 11.64 2.42
N GLY A 171 -20.10 11.49 2.82
CA GLY A 171 -20.83 12.49 3.60
C GLY A 171 -20.16 12.79 4.94
N ARG A 172 -19.74 11.74 5.67
CA ARG A 172 -18.99 11.89 6.93
C ARG A 172 -17.63 12.56 6.72
N LEU A 173 -16.90 12.18 5.67
CA LEU A 173 -15.60 12.78 5.33
C LEU A 173 -15.72 14.27 4.98
N ARG A 174 -16.71 14.65 4.17
CA ARG A 174 -17.00 16.07 3.89
C ARG A 174 -17.36 16.85 5.16
N GLY A 175 -18.11 16.22 6.07
CA GLY A 175 -18.42 16.79 7.38
C GLY A 175 -17.18 17.06 8.25
N GLN A 176 -16.08 16.33 8.02
CA GLN A 176 -14.78 16.55 8.65
C GLN A 176 -13.87 17.53 7.87
N GLY A 177 -14.38 18.13 6.78
CA GLY A 177 -13.60 19.03 5.92
C GLY A 177 -12.60 18.33 5.01
N GLU A 178 -12.73 17.01 4.80
CA GLU A 178 -11.92 16.28 3.83
C GLU A 178 -12.42 16.52 2.40
N GLU A 179 -11.49 16.67 1.47
CA GLU A 179 -11.79 16.85 0.05
C GLU A 179 -11.98 15.49 -0.62
N VAL A 180 -13.23 15.22 -1.00
CA VAL A 180 -13.63 13.95 -1.63
C VAL A 180 -14.51 14.18 -2.86
N SER A 181 -14.27 13.39 -3.91
CA SER A 181 -15.12 13.37 -5.10
C SER A 181 -16.51 12.76 -4.80
N ASN A 182 -17.40 12.82 -5.79
CA ASN A 182 -18.67 12.11 -5.71
C ASN A 182 -18.46 10.59 -5.85
N CYS A 183 -19.41 9.85 -5.30
CA CYS A 183 -19.46 8.40 -5.49
C CYS A 183 -19.74 8.09 -6.95
N MET A 184 -18.87 7.27 -7.54
CA MET A 184 -18.92 6.83 -8.94
C MET A 184 -18.81 5.31 -8.99
N PRO A 185 -19.16 4.67 -10.10
CA PRO A 185 -18.83 3.27 -10.34
C PRO A 185 -17.32 3.05 -10.15
N TYR A 186 -16.95 2.02 -9.40
CA TYR A 186 -15.56 1.72 -9.08
C TYR A 186 -14.78 1.37 -10.36
N GLY A 187 -13.55 1.86 -10.51
CA GLY A 187 -12.75 1.65 -11.71
C GLY A 187 -13.12 2.51 -12.93
N HIS A 188 -14.11 3.41 -12.84
CA HIS A 188 -14.38 4.41 -13.90
C HIS A 188 -13.53 5.69 -13.78
N SER A 189 -12.56 5.72 -12.88
CA SER A 189 -11.77 6.93 -12.58
C SER A 189 -10.32 6.81 -13.04
N ALA A 190 -10.09 6.89 -14.36
CA ALA A 190 -8.97 7.61 -14.99
C ALA A 190 -8.95 7.40 -16.51
N GLY A 191 -9.50 8.33 -17.28
CA GLY A 191 -9.03 8.57 -18.65
C GLY A 191 -9.88 8.10 -19.84
N GLN A 192 -11.19 7.89 -19.72
CA GLN A 192 -12.04 7.82 -20.92
C GLN A 192 -12.86 9.11 -21.08
N PRO A 193 -12.63 9.92 -22.13
CA PRO A 193 -13.56 10.98 -22.46
C PRO A 193 -14.88 10.32 -22.84
N ALA A 194 -15.96 10.73 -22.17
CA ALA A 194 -17.32 10.37 -22.52
C ALA A 194 -17.67 10.95 -23.91
N PHE A 195 -17.26 10.26 -24.99
CA PHE A 195 -17.79 10.45 -26.32
C PHE A 195 -18.35 9.11 -26.81
N GLY A 196 -19.57 8.84 -26.38
CA GLY A 196 -20.32 7.68 -26.78
C GLY A 196 -21.79 7.84 -26.40
N GLY A 197 -22.53 8.63 -27.19
CA GLY A 197 -23.99 8.52 -27.23
C GLY A 197 -24.76 9.83 -27.08
N LEU A 198 -24.97 10.52 -28.20
CA LEU A 198 -26.10 11.41 -28.52
C LEU A 198 -25.78 11.98 -29.92
N LEU A 199 -26.30 11.47 -31.03
CA LEU A 199 -27.71 11.46 -31.40
C LEU A 199 -27.95 10.41 -32.50
N ALA A 200 -28.77 9.41 -32.20
CA ALA A 200 -29.64 8.78 -33.18
C ALA A 200 -31.06 9.00 -32.68
N SER A 201 -31.75 10.01 -33.22
CA SER A 201 -33.21 10.13 -33.13
C SER A 201 -33.71 11.30 -33.99
N GLN A 202 -34.32 10.93 -35.12
CA GLN A 202 -35.49 11.55 -35.76
C GLN A 202 -35.31 12.85 -36.58
N GLY A 203 -35.70 12.75 -37.85
CA GLY A 203 -35.75 13.81 -38.86
C GLY A 203 -35.60 13.24 -40.26
#